data_AF-A0A9E4PSR0-F1
#
_entry.id   AF-A0A9E4PSR0-F1
#
_cell.length_a   1.000
_cell.length_b   1.000
_cell.length_c   1.000
_cell.angle_alpha   90.00
_cell.angle_beta   90.00
_cell.angle_gamma   90.00
#
_symmetry.space_group_name_H-M   'P 1'
#
loop_
_entity.id
_entity.type
_entity.pdbx_description
1 polymer ?
#
loop_
_entity_poly.entity_id
_entity_poly.type
_entity_poly.pdbx_seq_one_letter_code
_entity_poly.pdbx_strand_id
1 'polypeptide(L)'
;MTTATEIHGICKPGYERVRDAFERNFEEHGEVGAALSLVVAGETVVDVWGGHADGALSRPWEEDTIVNTFSTTKGITTICALRLIE
;
A
#
# COMPACT_ATOMS: atom_id res chain seq x y z
N MET A 1 -13.61 -3.46 -22.13
CA MET A 1 -13.28 -2.20 -21.44
C MET A 1 -12.78 -2.61 -20.06
N THR A 2 -11.49 -2.54 -19.82
CA THR A 2 -10.94 -2.68 -18.46
C THR A 2 -11.33 -1.40 -17.74
N THR A 3 -12.26 -1.49 -16.80
CA THR A 3 -12.54 -0.38 -15.88
C THR A 3 -11.28 -0.11 -15.09
N ALA A 4 -10.83 1.15 -15.05
CA ALA A 4 -9.70 1.57 -14.24
C ALA A 4 -9.93 1.14 -12.78
N THR A 5 -8.88 0.63 -12.13
CA THR A 5 -8.95 0.24 -10.72
C THR A 5 -9.22 1.48 -9.87
N GLU A 6 -10.27 1.46 -9.07
CA GLU A 6 -10.55 2.54 -8.13
C GLU A 6 -9.47 2.59 -7.05
N ILE A 7 -8.84 3.75 -6.88
CA ILE A 7 -7.83 4.01 -5.85
C ILE A 7 -8.48 4.80 -4.71
N HIS A 8 -8.51 4.18 -3.53
CA HIS A 8 -9.06 4.74 -2.30
C HIS A 8 -7.97 5.40 -1.44
N GLY A 9 -8.38 6.09 -0.38
CA GLY A 9 -7.50 6.69 0.60
C GLY A 9 -7.14 8.16 0.32
N ILE A 10 -6.05 8.63 0.91
CA ILE A 10 -5.63 10.03 0.92
C ILE A 10 -4.30 10.23 0.18
N CYS A 11 -4.21 11.34 -0.55
CA CYS A 11 -2.96 11.83 -1.12
C CYS A 11 -2.95 13.36 -0.94
N LYS A 12 -2.00 13.88 -0.15
CA LYS A 12 -1.89 15.32 0.09
C LYS A 12 -1.37 16.05 -1.16
N PRO A 13 -1.71 17.35 -1.32
CA PRO A 13 -1.20 18.15 -2.43
C PRO A 13 0.32 18.11 -2.53
N GLY A 14 0.85 17.99 -3.74
CA GLY A 14 2.29 17.89 -4.02
C GLY A 14 2.84 16.46 -4.06
N TYR A 15 2.04 15.45 -3.72
CA TYR A 15 2.41 14.02 -3.78
C TYR A 15 1.65 13.25 -4.87
N GLU A 16 0.93 13.93 -5.77
CA GLU A 16 0.07 13.32 -6.79
C GLU A 16 0.83 12.33 -7.66
N ARG A 17 2.09 12.63 -8.01
CA ARG A 17 2.93 11.73 -8.80
C ARG A 17 3.14 10.35 -8.17
N VAL A 18 3.06 10.24 -6.83
CA VAL A 18 3.11 8.97 -6.11
C VAL A 18 1.82 8.19 -6.33
N ARG A 19 0.67 8.85 -6.17
CA ARG A 19 -0.65 8.27 -6.46
C ARG A 19 -0.77 7.83 -7.91
N ASP A 20 -0.35 8.67 -8.86
CA ASP A 20 -0.37 8.35 -10.29
C ASP A 20 0.51 7.13 -10.60
N ALA A 21 1.66 7.01 -9.94
CA ALA A 21 2.53 5.84 -10.13
C ALA A 21 1.92 4.57 -9.53
N PHE A 22 1.23 4.69 -8.39
CA PHE A 22 0.50 3.59 -7.78
C PHE A 22 -0.64 3.11 -8.69
N GLU A 23 -1.43 4.02 -9.26
CA GLU A 23 -2.50 3.70 -10.22
C GLU A 23 -1.95 3.00 -11.48
N ARG A 24 -0.86 3.53 -12.06
CA ARG A 24 -0.21 2.90 -13.23
C ARG A 24 0.27 1.47 -12.97
N ASN A 25 0.58 1.09 -11.74
CA ASN A 25 0.95 -0.31 -11.46
C ASN A 25 -0.20 -1.28 -11.74
N PHE A 26 -1.46 -0.88 -11.50
CA PHE A 26 -2.62 -1.69 -11.85
C PHE A 26 -2.83 -1.76 -13.37
N GLU A 27 -2.67 -0.63 -14.06
CA GLU A 27 -2.91 -0.53 -15.50
C GLU A 27 -1.82 -1.19 -16.36
N GLU A 28 -0.55 -0.99 -15.98
CA GLU A 28 0.62 -1.35 -16.79
C GLU A 28 1.33 -2.60 -16.29
N HIS A 29 1.27 -2.90 -14.98
CA HIS A 29 2.06 -3.98 -14.35
C HIS A 29 1.20 -5.14 -13.82
N GLY A 30 -0.13 -5.03 -13.88
CA GLY A 30 -1.03 -6.13 -13.55
C GLY A 30 -1.16 -6.42 -12.05
N GLU A 31 -1.07 -5.38 -11.21
CA GLU A 31 -1.36 -5.54 -9.78
C GLU A 31 -2.76 -6.11 -9.55
N VAL A 32 -2.85 -7.12 -8.68
CA VAL A 32 -4.14 -7.70 -8.24
C VAL A 32 -4.77 -6.81 -7.18
N GLY A 33 -3.97 -6.42 -6.19
CA GLY A 33 -4.34 -5.58 -5.08
C GLY A 33 -3.11 -5.12 -4.34
N ALA A 34 -3.11 -3.87 -3.89
CA ALA A 34 -1.98 -3.27 -3.20
C ALA A 34 -2.42 -2.15 -2.25
N ALA A 35 -1.54 -1.79 -1.34
CA ALA A 35 -1.62 -0.59 -0.51
C ALA A 35 -0.25 0.09 -0.40
N LEU A 36 -0.24 1.41 -0.28
CA LEU A 36 0.96 2.24 -0.17
C LEU A 36 0.75 3.36 0.84
N SER A 37 1.66 3.47 1.80
CA SER A 37 1.71 4.57 2.76
C SER A 37 3.07 5.28 2.70
N LEU A 38 3.07 6.61 2.71
CA LEU A 38 4.25 7.47 2.70
C LEU A 38 4.18 8.45 3.87
N VAL A 39 5.21 8.42 4.72
CA VAL A 39 5.35 9.30 5.88
C VAL A 39 6.55 10.22 5.68
N VAL A 40 6.34 11.53 5.78
CA VAL A 40 7.39 12.55 5.67
C VAL A 40 7.39 13.37 6.95
N ALA A 41 8.54 13.44 7.63
CA ALA A 41 8.71 14.17 8.90
C ALA A 41 7.65 13.82 9.97
N GLY A 42 7.21 12.56 10.01
CA GLY A 42 6.21 12.06 10.97
C GLY A 42 4.75 12.26 10.55
N GLU A 43 4.49 12.87 9.39
CA GLU A 43 3.16 13.07 8.85
C GLU A 43 2.89 12.10 7.70
N THR A 44 1.78 11.36 7.76
CA THR A 44 1.30 10.58 6.61
C THR A 44 0.82 11.52 5.53
N VAL A 45 1.48 11.50 4.38
CA VAL A 45 1.20 12.37 3.21
C VAL A 45 0.53 11.61 2.08
N VAL A 46 0.71 10.29 2.01
CA VAL A 46 -0.02 9.39 1.12
C VAL A 46 -0.41 8.15 1.93
N ASP A 47 -1.64 7.70 1.80
CA ASP A 47 -2.13 6.43 2.32
C ASP A 47 -3.25 5.94 1.42
N VAL A 48 -2.92 5.03 0.49
CA VAL A 48 -3.81 4.62 -0.61
C VAL A 48 -3.84 3.11 -0.76
N TRP A 49 -4.97 2.60 -1.24
CA TRP A 49 -5.14 1.18 -1.55
C TRP A 49 -6.10 0.99 -2.73
N GLY A 50 -6.09 -0.19 -3.34
CA GLY A 50 -6.96 -0.53 -4.45
C GLY A 50 -6.80 -1.97 -4.93
N GLY A 51 -7.70 -2.37 -5.82
CA GLY A 51 -7.74 -3.73 -6.37
C GLY A 51 -8.46 -4.73 -5.47
N HIS A 52 -7.96 -5.96 -5.42
CA HIS A 52 -8.63 -7.10 -4.80
C HIS A 52 -7.72 -7.83 -3.81
N ALA A 53 -8.33 -8.40 -2.77
CA ALA A 53 -7.65 -9.16 -1.72
C ALA A 53 -7.42 -10.65 -2.09
N ASP A 54 -7.78 -11.06 -3.31
CA ASP A 54 -7.61 -12.43 -3.80
C ASP A 54 -7.39 -12.49 -5.32
N GLY A 55 -6.68 -13.52 -5.77
CA GLY A 55 -6.41 -13.74 -7.19
C GLY A 55 -7.63 -14.14 -8.02
N ALA A 56 -8.78 -14.47 -7.41
CA ALA A 56 -10.03 -14.70 -8.13
C ALA A 56 -10.80 -13.39 -8.38
N LEU A 57 -10.27 -12.25 -7.94
CA LEU A 57 -10.87 -10.92 -8.09
C LEU A 57 -12.29 -10.84 -7.53
N SER A 58 -12.54 -11.56 -6.43
CA SER A 58 -13.88 -11.71 -5.85
C SER A 58 -14.11 -10.85 -4.61
N ARG A 59 -13.04 -10.44 -3.93
CA ARG A 59 -13.10 -9.60 -2.74
C ARG A 59 -12.31 -8.32 -2.99
N PRO A 60 -12.92 -7.14 -2.87
CA PRO A 60 -12.20 -5.87 -2.98
C PRO A 60 -11.14 -5.76 -1.89
N TRP A 61 -10.11 -4.96 -2.15
CA TRP A 61 -9.17 -4.52 -1.14
C TRP A 61 -9.82 -3.41 -0.30
N GLU A 62 -9.90 -3.62 1.00
CA GLU A 62 -10.40 -2.67 1.99
C GLU A 62 -9.23 -1.99 2.75
N GLU A 63 -9.49 -0.87 3.42
CA GLU A 63 -8.51 -0.07 4.19
C GLU A 63 -7.66 -0.93 5.14
N ASP A 64 -8.27 -1.93 5.78
CA ASP A 64 -7.66 -2.79 6.80
C ASP A 64 -7.25 -4.17 6.29
N THR A 65 -7.15 -4.35 4.96
CA THR A 65 -6.72 -5.64 4.36
C THR A 65 -5.32 -6.02 4.83
N ILE A 66 -5.20 -7.17 5.49
CA ILE A 66 -3.92 -7.69 5.98
C ILE A 66 -3.33 -8.66 4.96
N VAL A 67 -2.04 -8.46 4.64
CA VAL A 67 -1.26 -9.37 3.81
C VAL A 67 -0.05 -9.91 4.56
N ASN A 68 0.41 -11.10 4.18
CA ASN A 68 1.70 -11.60 4.63
C ASN A 68 2.82 -10.77 3.97
N THR A 69 3.64 -10.09 4.77
CA THR A 69 4.75 -9.24 4.27
C THR A 69 6.10 -9.97 4.21
N PHE A 70 6.11 -11.28 4.44
CA PHE A 70 7.29 -12.14 4.35
C PHE A 70 8.48 -11.61 5.16
N SER A 71 9.61 -11.34 4.52
CA SER A 71 10.85 -10.96 5.19
C SER A 71 10.83 -9.55 5.77
N THR A 72 9.85 -8.72 5.42
CA THR A 72 9.69 -7.38 6.01
C THR A 72 9.59 -7.43 7.53
N THR A 73 8.97 -8.48 8.08
CA THR A 73 8.85 -8.70 9.54
C THR A 73 10.21 -8.71 10.26
N LYS A 74 11.30 -9.07 9.59
CA LYS A 74 12.66 -9.06 10.18
C LYS A 74 13.06 -7.66 10.66
N GLY A 75 12.67 -6.60 9.96
CA GLY A 75 12.94 -5.22 10.39
C GLY A 75 12.25 -4.90 11.71
N ILE A 76 10.98 -5.28 11.84
CA ILE A 76 10.20 -5.10 13.07
C ILE A 76 10.80 -5.91 14.23
N THR A 77 11.18 -7.16 13.99
CA THR A 77 11.88 -7.99 15.00
C THR A 77 13.17 -7.32 15.48
N THR A 78 13.96 -6.77 14.57
CA THR A 78 15.20 -6.04 14.93
C THR A 78 14.91 -4.83 15.81
N ILE A 79 13.89 -4.03 15.49
CA ILE A 79 13.48 -2.87 16.32
C ILE A 79 13.12 -3.34 17.74
N CYS A 80 12.33 -4.42 17.88
CA CYS A 80 11.98 -4.98 19.19
C CYS A 80 13.22 -5.43 19.97
N ALA A 81 14.17 -6.10 19.31
CA ALA A 81 15.40 -6.56 19.95
C ALA A 81 16.29 -5.40 20.41
N LEU A 82 16.44 -4.35 19.58
CA LEU A 82 17.23 -3.17 19.91
C LEU A 82 16.60 -2.38 21.08
N ARG A 83 15.28 -2.30 21.16
CA ARG A 83 14.57 -1.65 22.27
C ARG A 83 14.86 -2.28 23.64
N LEU A 84 15.25 -3.56 23.68
CA LEU A 84 15.57 -4.27 24.93
C LEU A 84 17.00 -4.02 25.42
N ILE A 85 17.88 -3.52 24.56
CA ILE A 85 19.27 -3.19 24.93
C ILE A 85 19.48 -1.69 25.19
N GLU A 86 18.47 -0.86 24.91
CA GLU A 86 18.37 0.55 25.29
C GLU A 86 17.66 0.74 26.63
#